data_AF-A0A0C2WNP3-F1
#
_entry.id   AF-A0A0C2WNP3-F1
#
_cell.length_a   1.000
_cell.length_b   1.000
_cell.length_c   1.000
_cell.angle_alpha   90.00
_cell.angle_beta   90.00
_cell.angle_gamma   90.00
#
_symmetry.space_group_name_H-M   'P 1'
#
loop_
_entity.id
_entity.type
_entity.pdbx_description
1 polymer ?
#
loop_
_entity_poly.entity_id
_entity_poly.type
_entity_poly.pdbx_seq_one_letter_code
_entity_poly.pdbx_strand_id
1 'polypeptide(L)'
;KPDAIFCSIGGGGLIAGTMLGCEAVGGWQDVPVVGIETSGSACFYHSMQSNRQSAEIAASLLPEGATTSLVKAEPISIVHLAAITSRATSLGASTPSIGAVAIALKRKGSVHCVTISDERAMSASLQFAGDHSVVTELACSATLVPAYTPHLLDHILGPQASICNGVVAQRKKVLVFVVCGGSKGSLDAMRMF
;
A
#
# COMPACT_ATOMS: atom_id res chain seq x y z
N LYS A 1 3.23 -4.56 -20.14
CA LYS A 1 2.68 -4.51 -18.76
C LYS A 1 3.66 -3.76 -17.87
N PRO A 2 3.20 -3.04 -16.84
CA PRO A 2 4.08 -2.37 -15.89
C PRO A 2 4.85 -3.39 -15.05
N ASP A 3 5.99 -2.97 -14.49
CA ASP A 3 6.80 -3.78 -13.59
C ASP A 3 6.20 -3.85 -12.17
N ALA A 4 5.41 -2.85 -11.78
CA ALA A 4 4.56 -2.86 -10.58
C ALA A 4 3.48 -1.77 -10.64
N ILE A 5 2.40 -1.97 -9.89
CA ILE A 5 1.35 -0.97 -9.68
C ILE A 5 1.23 -0.67 -8.19
N PHE A 6 1.27 0.61 -7.83
CA PHE A 6 1.20 1.12 -6.47
C PHE A 6 -0.13 1.84 -6.25
N CYS A 7 -0.74 1.63 -5.10
CA CYS A 7 -1.94 2.35 -4.67
C CYS A 7 -1.98 2.47 -3.15
N SER A 8 -2.63 3.52 -2.65
CA SER A 8 -2.94 3.62 -1.23
C SER A 8 -4.11 2.70 -0.87
N ILE A 9 -4.15 2.24 0.38
CA ILE A 9 -5.22 1.40 0.89
C ILE A 9 -5.96 2.12 2.02
N GLY A 10 -7.27 2.30 1.83
CA GLY A 10 -8.21 2.56 2.93
C GLY A 10 -8.99 1.27 3.23
N GLY A 11 -10.26 1.22 2.88
CA GLY A 11 -11.08 0.00 3.01
C GLY A 11 -10.74 -1.15 2.03
N GLY A 12 -9.72 -1.01 1.18
CA GLY A 12 -9.29 -2.06 0.24
C GLY A 12 -9.97 -2.07 -1.14
N GLY A 13 -10.92 -1.17 -1.41
CA GLY A 13 -11.63 -1.13 -2.70
C GLY A 13 -10.71 -0.87 -3.90
N LEU A 14 -9.81 0.11 -3.79
CA LEU A 14 -8.89 0.49 -4.86
C LEU A 14 -7.91 -0.63 -5.21
N ILE A 15 -7.27 -1.25 -4.19
CA ILE A 15 -6.33 -2.35 -4.41
C ILE A 15 -7.06 -3.58 -4.97
N ALA A 16 -8.26 -3.89 -4.49
CA ALA A 16 -9.09 -4.96 -5.05
C ALA A 16 -9.44 -4.71 -6.52
N GLY A 17 -9.91 -3.51 -6.85
CA GLY A 17 -10.22 -3.11 -8.22
C GLY A 17 -8.99 -3.15 -9.13
N THR A 18 -7.83 -2.75 -8.62
CA THR A 18 -6.55 -2.85 -9.34
C THR A 18 -6.20 -4.29 -9.66
N MET A 19 -6.32 -5.21 -8.69
CA MET A 19 -6.05 -6.63 -8.88
C MET A 19 -7.03 -7.28 -9.86
N LEU A 20 -8.32 -6.97 -9.75
CA LEU A 20 -9.36 -7.45 -10.65
C LEU A 20 -9.16 -6.91 -12.08
N GLY A 21 -8.80 -5.63 -12.21
CA GLY A 21 -8.47 -5.02 -13.50
C GLY A 21 -7.28 -5.68 -14.17
N CYS A 22 -6.23 -6.02 -13.41
CA CYS A 22 -5.09 -6.78 -13.91
C CYS A 22 -5.48 -8.17 -14.42
N GLU A 23 -6.45 -8.83 -13.77
CA GLU A 23 -6.99 -10.11 -14.24
C GLU A 23 -7.78 -9.93 -15.54
N ALA A 24 -8.64 -8.91 -15.59
CA ALA A 24 -9.55 -8.64 -16.70
C ALA A 24 -8.84 -8.25 -18.00
N VAL A 25 -7.72 -7.52 -17.93
CA VAL A 25 -6.93 -7.15 -19.12
C VAL A 25 -6.32 -8.37 -19.82
N GLY A 26 -6.05 -9.45 -19.09
CA GLY A 26 -5.34 -10.62 -19.61
C GLY A 26 -3.84 -10.37 -19.80
N GLY A 27 -2.99 -11.15 -19.12
CA GLY A 27 -1.53 -11.05 -19.19
C GLY A 27 -0.88 -10.15 -18.13
N TRP A 28 -1.67 -9.62 -17.18
CA TRP A 28 -1.18 -8.80 -16.05
C TRP A 28 -1.42 -9.49 -14.69
N GLN A 29 -1.77 -10.78 -14.69
CA GLN A 29 -2.05 -11.54 -13.47
C GLN A 29 -0.84 -11.67 -12.53
N ASP A 30 0.38 -11.60 -13.09
CA ASP A 30 1.65 -11.69 -12.38
C ASP A 30 2.26 -10.32 -12.05
N VAL A 31 1.64 -9.21 -12.48
CA VAL A 31 2.10 -7.86 -12.13
C VAL A 31 2.01 -7.68 -10.61
N PRO A 32 3.12 -7.30 -9.94
CA PRO A 32 3.11 -6.96 -8.53
C PRO A 32 2.16 -5.80 -8.25
N VAL A 33 1.29 -5.97 -7.25
CA VAL A 33 0.45 -4.89 -6.73
C VAL A 33 0.93 -4.52 -5.34
N VAL A 34 1.25 -3.25 -5.15
CA VAL A 34 1.78 -2.71 -3.90
C VAL A 34 0.72 -1.80 -3.30
N GLY A 35 0.22 -2.21 -2.14
CA GLY A 35 -0.68 -1.43 -1.32
C GLY A 35 0.07 -0.71 -0.22
N ILE A 36 -0.21 0.59 -0.05
CA ILE A 36 0.48 1.42 0.94
C ILE A 36 -0.54 2.03 1.91
N GLU A 37 -0.29 1.85 3.20
CA GLU A 37 -1.07 2.45 4.29
C GLU A 37 -0.17 3.32 5.16
N THR A 38 -0.77 4.30 5.84
CA THR A 38 -0.11 4.92 6.99
C THR A 38 -0.18 4.01 8.21
N SER A 39 0.86 3.96 9.04
CA SER A 39 0.92 3.08 10.21
C SER A 39 -0.28 3.23 11.15
N GLY A 40 -0.80 4.46 11.31
CA GLY A 40 -1.96 4.74 12.15
C GLY A 40 -3.32 4.36 11.55
N SER A 41 -3.35 3.73 10.38
CA SER A 41 -4.59 3.28 9.71
C SER A 41 -4.42 1.95 8.95
N ALA A 42 -3.42 1.14 9.34
CA ALA A 42 -2.93 -0.01 8.56
C ALA A 42 -3.76 -1.31 8.70
N CYS A 43 -5.09 -1.21 8.68
CA CYS A 43 -5.97 -2.36 8.95
C CYS A 43 -5.84 -3.48 7.91
N PHE A 44 -5.55 -3.14 6.65
CA PHE A 44 -5.39 -4.10 5.56
C PHE A 44 -4.06 -4.85 5.70
N TYR A 45 -2.96 -4.15 5.98
CA TYR A 45 -1.64 -4.70 6.26
C TYR A 45 -1.71 -5.72 7.40
N HIS A 46 -2.28 -5.33 8.55
CA HIS A 46 -2.38 -6.25 9.69
C HIS A 46 -3.24 -7.47 9.35
N SER A 47 -4.34 -7.30 8.61
CA SER A 47 -5.14 -8.44 8.13
C SER A 47 -4.35 -9.37 7.21
N MET A 48 -3.56 -8.82 6.28
CA MET A 48 -2.70 -9.64 5.41
C MET A 48 -1.61 -10.38 6.19
N GLN A 49 -1.00 -9.75 7.20
CA GLN A 49 -0.03 -10.40 8.09
C GLN A 49 -0.68 -11.53 8.89
N SER A 50 -1.89 -11.32 9.43
CA SER A 50 -2.64 -12.34 10.17
C SER A 50 -3.04 -13.57 9.34
N ASN A 51 -3.04 -13.46 8.02
CA ASN A 51 -3.33 -14.59 7.13
C ASN A 51 -2.08 -15.22 6.49
N ARG A 52 -0.92 -14.57 6.56
CA ARG A 52 0.33 -15.02 5.93
C ARG A 52 1.38 -15.52 6.91
N GLN A 53 1.31 -15.09 8.16
CA GLN A 53 2.24 -15.43 9.23
C GLN A 53 1.62 -16.47 10.17
N SER A 54 2.45 -17.07 11.05
CA SER A 54 1.91 -17.87 12.15
C SER A 54 1.08 -16.99 13.10
N ALA A 55 0.17 -17.62 13.85
CA ALA A 55 -0.71 -16.89 14.75
C ALA A 55 0.07 -16.06 15.79
N GLU A 56 1.19 -16.59 16.28
CA GLU A 56 2.06 -15.94 17.27
C GLU A 56 2.73 -14.68 16.70
N ILE A 57 3.32 -14.79 15.49
CA ILE A 57 3.95 -13.66 14.82
C ILE A 57 2.90 -12.60 14.49
N ALA A 58 1.77 -13.01 13.92
CA ALA A 58 0.68 -12.12 13.58
C ALA A 58 0.18 -11.32 14.80
N ALA A 59 -0.02 -11.99 15.94
CA ALA A 59 -0.47 -11.34 17.18
C ALA A 59 0.57 -10.32 17.70
N SER A 60 1.87 -10.64 17.60
CA SER A 60 2.94 -9.72 18.02
C SER A 60 3.04 -8.44 17.18
N LEU A 61 2.49 -8.45 15.96
CA LEU A 61 2.50 -7.33 15.03
C LEU A 61 1.23 -6.46 15.12
N LEU A 62 0.25 -6.84 15.94
CA LEU A 62 -0.98 -6.07 16.07
C LEU A 62 -0.73 -4.77 16.86
N PRO A 63 -1.33 -3.64 16.43
CA PRO A 63 -1.28 -2.42 17.21
C PRO A 63 -2.11 -2.58 18.48
N GLU A 64 -1.80 -1.76 19.49
CA GLU A 64 -2.47 -1.82 20.80
C GLU A 64 -4.00 -1.65 20.65
N GLY A 65 -4.74 -2.53 21.33
CA GLY A 65 -6.20 -2.54 21.31
C GLY A 65 -6.84 -3.10 20.03
N ALA A 66 -6.06 -3.44 19.00
CA ALA A 66 -6.61 -4.07 17.81
C ALA A 66 -7.13 -5.48 18.12
N THR A 67 -8.22 -5.85 17.45
CA THR A 67 -8.85 -7.17 17.59
C THR A 67 -8.87 -7.89 16.25
N THR A 68 -8.98 -9.21 16.28
CA THR A 68 -9.06 -10.03 15.07
C THR A 68 -10.35 -10.84 15.09
N SER A 69 -11.09 -10.83 13.98
CA SER A 69 -12.24 -11.70 13.76
C SER A 69 -11.97 -12.69 12.65
N LEU A 70 -12.52 -13.91 12.78
CA LEU A 70 -12.47 -14.91 11.73
C LEU A 70 -13.76 -14.85 10.91
N VAL A 71 -13.63 -14.80 9.59
CA VAL A 71 -14.79 -14.87 8.68
C VAL A 71 -15.36 -16.28 8.71
N LYS A 72 -16.68 -16.43 8.90
CA LYS A 72 -17.31 -17.77 9.01
C LYS A 72 -17.27 -18.57 7.70
N ALA A 73 -17.36 -17.87 6.57
CA ALA A 73 -17.49 -18.49 5.24
C ALA A 73 -16.15 -18.93 4.63
N GLU A 74 -15.05 -18.30 5.03
CA GLU A 74 -13.69 -18.59 4.57
C GLU A 74 -12.73 -18.39 5.74
N PRO A 75 -11.65 -19.19 5.88
CA PRO A 75 -10.71 -19.08 7.00
C PRO A 75 -9.79 -17.85 6.84
N ILE A 76 -10.40 -16.66 6.83
CA ILE A 76 -9.75 -15.36 6.68
C ILE A 76 -9.87 -14.60 7.99
N SER A 77 -8.72 -14.20 8.52
CA SER A 77 -8.60 -13.31 9.67
C SER A 77 -8.71 -11.85 9.23
N ILE A 78 -9.53 -11.06 9.93
CA ILE A 78 -9.72 -9.63 9.67
C ILE A 78 -9.39 -8.87 10.93
N VAL A 79 -8.51 -7.88 10.79
CA VAL A 79 -8.07 -7.03 11.89
C VAL A 79 -8.92 -5.77 11.96
N HIS A 80 -9.34 -5.43 13.18
CA HIS A 80 -10.07 -4.23 13.54
C HIS A 80 -9.19 -3.34 14.41
N LEU A 81 -8.85 -2.15 13.93
CA LEU A 81 -8.09 -1.16 14.70
C LEU A 81 -8.99 -0.52 15.75
N ALA A 82 -8.49 -0.34 16.98
CA ALA A 82 -9.20 0.35 18.04
C ALA A 82 -9.45 1.83 17.73
N ALA A 83 -8.50 2.47 17.07
CA ALA A 83 -8.56 3.87 16.67
C ALA A 83 -7.76 4.11 15.39
N ILE A 84 -8.15 5.15 14.65
CA ILE A 84 -7.33 5.72 13.57
C ILE A 84 -6.50 6.83 14.19
N THR A 85 -5.19 6.62 14.28
CA THR A 85 -4.25 7.61 14.84
C THR A 85 -3.52 8.41 13.77
N SER A 86 -3.64 8.00 12.51
CA SER A 86 -3.07 8.72 11.38
C SER A 86 -3.82 10.02 11.08
N ARG A 87 -3.06 11.04 10.67
CA ARG A 87 -3.56 12.30 10.09
C ARG A 87 -4.14 12.10 8.69
N ALA A 88 -3.84 10.98 8.02
CA ALA A 88 -4.38 10.60 6.71
C ALA A 88 -5.82 10.09 6.83
N THR A 89 -6.72 10.93 7.34
CA THR A 89 -8.11 10.56 7.66
C THR A 89 -8.89 9.99 6.48
N SER A 90 -8.54 10.34 5.24
CA SER A 90 -9.14 9.75 4.03
C SER A 90 -8.79 8.27 3.82
N LEU A 91 -7.76 7.72 4.48
CA LEU A 91 -7.50 6.26 4.57
C LEU A 91 -8.31 5.58 5.68
N GLY A 92 -9.09 6.32 6.48
CA GLY A 92 -9.61 5.96 7.81
C GLY A 92 -10.60 4.80 7.89
N ALA A 93 -10.25 3.64 7.35
CA ALA A 93 -10.91 2.38 7.60
C ALA A 93 -10.27 1.74 8.83
N SER A 94 -11.04 1.54 9.89
CA SER A 94 -10.63 0.73 11.04
C SER A 94 -10.71 -0.76 10.76
N THR A 95 -11.31 -1.16 9.63
CA THR A 95 -11.48 -2.56 9.21
C THR A 95 -11.46 -2.63 7.68
N PRO A 96 -10.70 -3.55 7.06
CA PRO A 96 -10.67 -3.67 5.61
C PRO A 96 -11.90 -4.43 5.08
N SER A 97 -12.17 -4.27 3.79
CA SER A 97 -13.11 -5.12 3.08
C SER A 97 -12.63 -6.58 3.10
N ILE A 98 -13.48 -7.47 3.61
CA ILE A 98 -13.26 -8.93 3.58
C ILE A 98 -12.99 -9.40 2.16
N GLY A 99 -13.77 -8.93 1.18
CA GLY A 99 -13.62 -9.29 -0.22
C GLY A 99 -12.27 -8.84 -0.79
N ALA A 100 -11.79 -7.65 -0.41
CA ALA A 100 -10.48 -7.17 -0.85
C ALA A 100 -9.33 -8.02 -0.30
N VAL A 101 -9.39 -8.41 0.98
CA VAL A 101 -8.43 -9.33 1.59
C VAL A 101 -8.49 -10.70 0.91
N ALA A 102 -9.68 -11.25 0.68
CA ALA A 102 -9.85 -12.53 -0.01
C ALA A 102 -9.26 -12.51 -1.44
N ILE A 103 -9.49 -11.44 -2.21
CA ILE A 103 -8.89 -11.26 -3.54
C ILE A 103 -7.36 -11.21 -3.43
N ALA A 104 -6.82 -10.47 -2.46
CA ALA A 104 -5.37 -10.36 -2.26
C ALA A 104 -4.71 -11.70 -1.89
N LEU A 105 -5.36 -12.51 -1.05
CA LEU A 105 -4.86 -13.83 -0.63
C LEU A 105 -4.90 -14.86 -1.77
N LYS A 106 -5.89 -14.76 -2.67
CA LYS A 106 -6.07 -15.67 -3.81
C LYS A 106 -5.31 -15.24 -5.07
N ARG A 107 -4.67 -14.06 -5.07
CA ARG A 107 -3.98 -13.52 -6.25
C ARG A 107 -2.79 -14.40 -6.66
N LYS A 108 -2.63 -14.63 -7.96
CA LYS A 108 -1.48 -15.35 -8.54
C LYS A 108 -0.19 -14.54 -8.47
N GLY A 109 -0.22 -13.27 -8.86
CA GLY A 109 0.89 -12.33 -8.71
C GLY A 109 1.08 -11.84 -7.27
N SER A 110 2.25 -11.26 -6.97
CA SER A 110 2.55 -10.80 -5.63
C SER A 110 1.68 -9.60 -5.22
N VAL A 111 1.29 -9.59 -3.94
CA VAL A 111 0.68 -8.45 -3.27
C VAL A 111 1.57 -8.05 -2.11
N HIS A 112 2.13 -6.85 -2.16
CA HIS A 112 2.93 -6.27 -1.09
C HIS A 112 2.06 -5.26 -0.33
N CYS A 113 2.00 -5.40 0.99
CA CYS A 113 1.33 -4.42 1.85
C CYS A 113 2.42 -3.74 2.67
N VAL A 114 2.50 -2.41 2.59
CA VAL A 114 3.57 -1.62 3.17
C VAL A 114 2.96 -0.54 4.05
N THR A 115 3.53 -0.34 5.23
CA THR A 115 3.16 0.76 6.11
C THR A 115 4.23 1.85 6.08
N ILE A 116 3.80 3.11 6.09
CA ILE A 116 4.67 4.29 6.15
C ILE A 116 4.18 5.24 7.24
N SER A 117 5.06 6.15 7.69
CA SER A 117 4.65 7.18 8.65
C SER A 117 3.96 8.34 7.93
N ASP A 118 3.14 9.10 8.67
CA ASP A 118 2.46 10.28 8.13
C ASP A 118 3.46 11.31 7.60
N GLU A 119 4.60 11.47 8.28
CA GLU A 119 5.67 12.41 7.90
C GLU A 119 6.27 12.05 6.55
N ARG A 120 6.44 10.74 6.26
CA ARG A 120 6.92 10.29 4.95
C ARG A 120 5.92 10.59 3.85
N ALA A 121 4.62 10.41 4.11
CA ALA A 121 3.58 10.79 3.16
C ALA A 121 3.56 12.31 2.91
N MET A 122 3.67 13.14 3.97
CA MET A 122 3.77 14.61 3.82
C MET A 122 4.98 15.02 3.00
N SER A 123 6.15 14.45 3.31
CA SER A 123 7.38 14.72 2.59
C SER A 123 7.26 14.37 1.10
N ALA A 124 6.68 13.20 0.77
CA ALA A 124 6.42 12.81 -0.61
C ALA A 124 5.43 13.77 -1.28
N SER A 125 4.39 14.23 -0.58
CA SER A 125 3.43 15.20 -1.13
C SER A 125 4.06 16.55 -1.44
N LEU A 126 4.98 17.03 -0.59
CA LEU A 126 5.68 18.30 -0.80
C LEU A 126 6.65 18.20 -1.99
N GLN A 127 7.38 17.10 -2.11
CA GLN A 127 8.26 16.84 -3.25
C GLN A 127 7.44 16.74 -4.55
N PHE A 128 6.33 16.00 -4.53
CA PHE A 128 5.43 15.89 -5.67
C PHE A 128 4.82 17.23 -6.10
N ALA A 129 4.45 18.08 -5.13
CA ALA A 129 3.99 19.43 -5.43
C ALA A 129 5.08 20.28 -6.07
N GLY A 130 6.34 20.14 -5.64
CA GLY A 130 7.49 20.81 -6.25
C GLY A 130 7.74 20.36 -7.70
N ASP A 131 7.68 19.06 -7.96
CA ASP A 131 8.00 18.49 -9.27
C ASP A 131 6.87 18.66 -10.28
N HIS A 132 5.61 18.53 -9.84
CA HIS A 132 4.45 18.40 -10.71
C HIS A 132 3.43 19.54 -10.58
N SER A 133 3.67 20.52 -9.68
CA SER A 133 2.72 21.62 -9.42
C SER A 133 1.32 21.14 -9.04
N VAL A 134 1.21 19.95 -8.43
CA VAL A 134 -0.04 19.33 -7.98
C VAL A 134 0.09 18.97 -6.50
N VAL A 135 -0.87 19.42 -5.70
CA VAL A 135 -0.94 19.10 -4.26
C VAL A 135 -1.93 17.96 -4.06
N THR A 136 -1.46 16.84 -3.51
CA THR A 136 -2.27 15.66 -3.23
C THR A 136 -2.65 15.59 -1.74
N GLU A 137 -3.79 15.03 -1.36
CA GLU A 137 -4.04 14.80 0.08
C GLU A 137 -3.05 13.77 0.67
N LEU A 138 -2.91 13.77 2.00
CA LEU A 138 -1.95 12.90 2.70
C LEU A 138 -2.16 11.40 2.39
N ALA A 139 -3.41 10.95 2.41
CA ALA A 139 -3.80 9.58 2.07
C ALA A 139 -3.38 9.17 0.65
N CYS A 140 -3.50 10.08 -0.30
CA CYS A 140 -3.12 9.85 -1.68
C CYS A 140 -1.59 9.83 -1.83
N SER A 141 -0.91 10.76 -1.17
CA SER A 141 0.56 10.89 -1.18
C SER A 141 1.29 9.68 -0.59
N ALA A 142 0.64 8.88 0.27
CA ALA A 142 1.19 7.62 0.75
C ALA A 142 1.63 6.71 -0.42
N THR A 143 0.88 6.70 -1.53
CA THR A 143 1.22 5.96 -2.74
C THR A 143 2.55 6.38 -3.35
N LEU A 144 2.89 7.68 -3.23
CA LEU A 144 4.06 8.28 -3.87
C LEU A 144 5.36 8.04 -3.09
N VAL A 145 5.28 7.63 -1.82
CA VAL A 145 6.46 7.48 -0.95
C VAL A 145 7.58 6.62 -1.57
N PRO A 146 7.31 5.46 -2.22
CA PRO A 146 8.37 4.70 -2.86
C PRO A 146 9.05 5.42 -4.04
N ALA A 147 8.35 6.33 -4.74
CA ALA A 147 8.94 7.11 -5.83
C ALA A 147 10.01 8.10 -5.31
N TYR A 148 9.81 8.61 -4.10
CA TYR A 148 10.71 9.55 -3.42
C TYR A 148 11.66 8.89 -2.41
N THR A 149 11.61 7.56 -2.26
CA THR A 149 12.42 6.80 -1.30
C THR A 149 13.04 5.57 -1.96
N PRO A 150 14.19 5.71 -2.66
CA PRO A 150 14.79 4.63 -3.44
C PRO A 150 15.03 3.33 -2.65
N HIS A 151 15.51 3.44 -1.41
CA HIS A 151 15.74 2.26 -0.56
C HIS A 151 14.44 1.49 -0.23
N LEU A 152 13.31 2.20 -0.09
CA LEU A 152 12.02 1.56 0.12
C LEU A 152 11.56 0.84 -1.15
N LEU A 153 11.74 1.46 -2.32
CA LEU A 153 11.40 0.86 -3.60
C LEU A 153 12.21 -0.42 -3.86
N ASP A 154 13.50 -0.41 -3.55
CA ASP A 154 14.38 -1.59 -3.65
C ASP A 154 14.00 -2.67 -2.66
N HIS A 155 13.57 -2.30 -1.46
CA HIS A 155 13.08 -3.27 -0.48
C HIS A 155 11.77 -3.94 -0.94
N ILE A 156 10.89 -3.22 -1.63
CA ILE A 156 9.60 -3.72 -2.11
C ILE A 156 9.76 -4.60 -3.35
N LEU A 157 10.51 -4.12 -4.36
CA LEU A 157 10.59 -4.77 -5.68
C LEU A 157 11.89 -5.55 -5.91
N GLY A 158 12.79 -5.58 -4.93
CA GLY A 158 14.16 -6.06 -5.08
C GLY A 158 15.06 -5.06 -5.81
N PRO A 159 16.38 -5.35 -5.89
CA PRO A 159 17.34 -4.48 -6.56
C PRO A 159 16.92 -4.14 -7.99
N GLN A 160 17.06 -2.86 -8.38
CA GLN A 160 16.72 -2.43 -9.75
C GLN A 160 17.72 -2.93 -10.80
N ALA A 161 18.93 -3.32 -10.38
CA ALA A 161 19.98 -3.83 -11.23
C ALA A 161 19.94 -5.36 -11.28
N SER A 162 19.91 -5.93 -12.48
CA SER A 162 20.18 -7.35 -12.69
C SER A 162 21.61 -7.53 -13.18
N ILE A 163 22.31 -8.51 -12.60
CA ILE A 163 23.65 -8.92 -13.05
C ILE A 163 23.46 -10.14 -13.93
N CYS A 164 23.71 -10.00 -15.23
CA CYS A 164 23.81 -11.13 -16.14
C CYS A 164 25.23 -11.15 -16.74
N ASN A 165 25.93 -12.29 -16.61
CA ASN A 165 27.28 -12.50 -17.13
C ASN A 165 28.30 -11.41 -16.72
N GLY A 166 28.21 -10.91 -15.48
CA GLY A 166 29.13 -9.87 -14.98
C GLY A 166 28.87 -8.45 -15.51
N VAL A 167 27.81 -8.26 -16.30
CA VAL A 167 27.38 -6.95 -16.79
C VAL A 167 26.17 -6.48 -15.97
N VAL A 168 26.27 -5.29 -15.40
CA VAL A 168 25.14 -4.61 -14.75
C VAL A 168 24.22 -4.08 -15.85
N ALA A 169 23.13 -4.79 -16.13
CA ALA A 169 22.13 -4.36 -17.09
C ALA A 169 21.04 -3.57 -16.37
N GLN A 170 21.03 -2.25 -16.55
CA GLN A 170 19.96 -1.37 -16.08
C GLN A 170 18.85 -1.32 -17.13
N ARG A 171 17.83 -2.18 -16.99
CA ARG A 171 16.61 -2.04 -17.78
C ARG A 171 15.73 -0.96 -17.16
N LYS A 172 15.22 -0.04 -17.98
CA LYS A 172 14.18 0.92 -17.56
C LYS A 172 12.95 0.17 -17.04
N LYS A 173 12.56 0.42 -15.79
CA LYS A 173 11.31 -0.08 -15.22
C LYS A 173 10.17 0.90 -15.44
N VAL A 174 8.98 0.38 -15.64
CA VAL A 174 7.73 1.14 -15.77
C VAL A 174 6.90 0.87 -14.52
N LEU A 175 6.84 1.86 -13.64
CA LEU A 175 6.08 1.80 -12.39
C LEU A 175 4.84 2.69 -12.52
N VAL A 176 3.69 2.19 -12.08
CA VAL A 176 2.43 2.94 -12.12
C VAL A 176 2.02 3.29 -10.69
N PHE A 177 1.87 4.58 -10.41
CA PHE A 177 1.40 5.08 -9.12
C PHE A 177 -0.02 5.61 -9.28
N VAL A 178 -0.99 4.97 -8.63
CA VAL A 178 -2.39 5.38 -8.68
C VAL A 178 -2.63 6.50 -7.67
N VAL A 179 -2.55 7.73 -8.17
CA VAL A 179 -2.83 8.96 -7.41
C VAL A 179 -4.33 9.24 -7.48
N CYS A 180 -5.10 8.65 -6.56
CA CYS A 180 -6.58 8.73 -6.54
C CYS A 180 -7.18 10.10 -6.22
N GLY A 181 -6.34 11.14 -6.03
CA GLY A 181 -6.77 12.51 -5.73
C GLY A 181 -7.15 12.72 -4.26
N GLY A 182 -7.85 13.84 -4.01
CA GLY A 182 -8.38 14.23 -2.70
C GLY A 182 -8.64 15.73 -2.62
N SER A 183 -9.83 16.13 -2.16
CA SER A 183 -10.23 17.56 -2.08
C SER A 183 -9.78 18.24 -0.78
N LYS A 184 -9.13 17.51 0.15
CA LYS A 184 -8.70 18.00 1.47
C LYS A 184 -7.21 18.38 1.54
N GLY A 185 -6.50 18.42 0.41
CA GLY A 185 -5.10 18.85 0.38
C GLY A 185 -4.96 20.35 0.59
N SER A 186 -4.23 20.77 1.62
CA SER A 186 -3.74 22.16 1.77
C SER A 186 -2.24 22.13 2.00
N LEU A 187 -1.51 23.04 1.34
CA LEU A 187 -0.07 23.23 1.58
C LEU A 187 0.20 23.57 3.05
N ASP A 188 -0.69 24.33 3.69
CA ASP A 188 -0.53 24.69 5.10
C ASP A 188 -0.61 23.46 6.00
N ALA A 189 -1.52 22.52 5.70
CA ALA A 189 -1.64 21.27 6.45
C ALA A 189 -0.38 20.37 6.34
N MET A 190 0.37 20.51 5.23
CA MET A 190 1.63 19.79 4.98
C MET A 190 2.85 20.50 5.55
N ARG A 191 2.83 21.84 5.66
CA ARG A 191 3.93 22.67 6.16
C ARG A 191 4.00 22.77 7.69
N MET A 192 3.06 22.19 8.42
CA MET A 192 3.10 22.20 9.89
C MET A 192 4.26 21.37 10.48
N PHE A 193 5.15 20.81 9.65
CA PHE A 193 6.39 20.13 10.01
C PHE A 193 7.48 20.35 8.95
#